data_AF-K7X7I1-F1
#
_entry.id   AF-K7X7I1-F1
#
_cell.length_a   1.000
_cell.length_b   1.000
_cell.length_c   1.000
_cell.angle_alpha   90.00
_cell.angle_beta   90.00
_cell.angle_gamma   90.00
#
_symmetry.space_group_name_H-M   'P 1'
#
loop_
_entity.id
_entity.type
_entity.pdbx_description
1 polymer ?
#
loop_
_entity_poly.entity_id
_entity_poly.type
_entity_poly.pdbx_seq_one_letter_code
_entity_poly.pdbx_strand_id
1 'polypeptide(L)'
;MITAEQCRAGRALIDWSQIELSERARIAKKTIADFERGNRAYHPKTPHAVKVALESHGVIFIPENGGGVGVRLRKAMPRLFRRDPVDGREWMAFAFDYKGQRHTGFVTYRSLVRVALDSLSPTEIFDRDKARILLIASDKIDADQVDEHGRVLVDWGDLSPVEFDSDEERARNTEGD
;
A
#
# COMPACT_ATOMS: atom_id res chain seq x y z
N MET A 1 5.79 -7.39 13.72
CA MET A 1 6.66 -6.31 13.19
C MET A 1 7.63 -6.94 12.19
N ILE A 2 7.98 -6.27 11.09
CA ILE A 2 8.94 -6.81 10.11
C ILE A 2 10.38 -6.60 10.60
N THR A 3 11.29 -7.48 10.18
CA THR A 3 12.73 -7.40 10.52
C THR A 3 13.52 -6.60 9.48
N ALA A 4 14.76 -6.21 9.82
CA ALA A 4 15.67 -5.53 8.90
C ALA A 4 16.02 -6.44 7.69
N GLU A 5 16.19 -7.74 7.95
CA GLU A 5 16.46 -8.78 6.94
C GLU A 5 15.29 -8.88 5.96
N GLN A 6 14.05 -8.96 6.46
CA GLN A 6 12.86 -9.01 5.62
C GLN A 6 12.66 -7.72 4.83
N CYS A 7 13.02 -6.56 5.38
CA CYS A 7 13.00 -5.29 4.66
C CYS A 7 13.94 -5.33 3.45
N ARG A 8 15.23 -5.65 3.67
CA ARG A 8 16.24 -5.74 2.60
C ARG A 8 15.86 -6.77 1.55
N ALA A 9 15.40 -7.95 1.98
CA ALA A 9 14.97 -9.02 1.08
C ALA A 9 13.73 -8.63 0.27
N GLY A 10 12.72 -8.04 0.91
CA GLY A 10 11.49 -7.60 0.24
C GLY A 10 11.79 -6.54 -0.81
N ARG A 11 12.66 -5.59 -0.47
CA ARG A 11 13.14 -4.56 -1.39
C ARG A 11 13.89 -5.15 -2.59
N ALA A 12 14.76 -6.13 -2.37
CA ALA A 12 15.47 -6.83 -3.44
C ALA A 12 14.53 -7.62 -4.37
N LEU A 13 13.46 -8.23 -3.84
CA LEU A 13 12.49 -8.99 -4.65
C LEU A 13 11.74 -8.14 -5.69
N ILE A 14 11.58 -6.84 -5.43
CA ILE A 14 10.89 -5.89 -6.30
C ILE A 14 11.84 -4.88 -6.95
N ASP A 15 13.14 -5.14 -6.89
CA ASP A 15 14.23 -4.35 -7.48
C ASP A 15 14.19 -2.86 -7.09
N TRP A 16 13.96 -2.59 -5.81
CA TRP A 16 13.92 -1.22 -5.29
C TRP A 16 15.23 -0.79 -4.65
N SER A 17 15.58 0.47 -4.86
CA SER A 17 16.59 1.20 -4.09
C SER A 17 16.03 1.67 -2.74
N GLN A 18 16.91 2.07 -1.81
CA GLN A 18 16.48 2.72 -0.56
C GLN A 18 15.74 4.04 -0.81
N ILE A 19 16.05 4.73 -1.91
CA ILE A 19 15.38 5.98 -2.31
C ILE A 19 13.94 5.69 -2.72
N GLU A 20 13.72 4.69 -3.59
CA GLU A 20 12.38 4.28 -3.99
C GLU A 20 11.56 3.81 -2.79
N LEU A 21 12.14 3.01 -1.89
CA LEU A 21 11.43 2.63 -0.66
C LEU A 21 11.11 3.85 0.21
N SER A 22 12.02 4.81 0.35
CA SER A 22 11.81 6.07 1.06
C SER A 22 10.64 6.87 0.51
N GLU A 23 10.57 7.03 -0.81
CA GLU A 23 9.48 7.74 -1.50
C GLU A 23 8.14 7.03 -1.30
N ARG A 24 8.10 5.71 -1.51
CA ARG A 24 6.87 4.90 -1.44
C ARG A 24 6.36 4.72 -0.03
N ALA A 25 7.26 4.57 0.94
CA ALA A 25 6.94 4.42 2.36
C ALA A 25 6.85 5.76 3.10
N ARG A 26 7.12 6.88 2.42
CA ARG A 26 7.12 8.22 3.00
C ARG A 26 7.96 8.35 4.28
N ILE A 27 9.17 7.81 4.23
CA ILE A 27 10.13 7.83 5.33
C ILE A 27 11.45 8.36 4.79
N ALA A 28 12.17 9.16 5.57
CA ALA A 28 13.48 9.66 5.14
C ALA A 28 14.43 8.50 4.78
N LYS A 29 15.18 8.65 3.68
CA LYS A 29 16.17 7.65 3.23
C LYS A 29 17.13 7.23 4.35
N LYS A 30 17.55 8.18 5.19
CA LYS A 30 18.41 7.90 6.35
C LYS A 30 17.75 6.93 7.33
N THR A 31 16.49 7.18 7.70
CA THR A 31 15.70 6.30 8.58
C THR A 31 15.52 4.91 7.96
N ILE A 32 15.28 4.80 6.65
CA ILE A 32 15.27 3.51 5.94
C ILE A 32 16.61 2.79 6.09
N ALA A 33 17.73 3.49 5.86
CA ALA A 33 19.06 2.90 5.96
C ALA A 33 19.38 2.46 7.41
N ASP A 34 18.95 3.20 8.42
CA ASP A 34 19.12 2.85 9.82
C ASP A 34 18.27 1.65 10.22
N PHE A 35 17.01 1.61 9.77
CA PHE A 35 16.14 0.44 9.93
C PHE A 35 16.76 -0.81 9.29
N GLU A 36 17.25 -0.70 8.06
CA GLU A 36 17.93 -1.79 7.36
C GLU A 36 19.26 -2.22 7.99
N ARG A 37 19.89 -1.40 8.84
CA ARG A 37 21.07 -1.80 9.64
C ARG A 37 20.70 -2.43 10.99
N GLY A 38 19.42 -2.47 11.35
CA GLY A 38 18.95 -2.93 12.64
C GLY A 38 19.09 -1.89 13.77
N ASN A 39 19.42 -0.64 13.44
CA ASN A 39 19.43 0.46 14.41
C ASN A 39 17.98 0.82 14.75
N ARG A 40 17.61 0.83 16.04
CA ARG A 40 16.23 1.07 16.51
C ARG A 40 15.91 2.55 16.80
N ALA A 41 16.80 3.47 16.45
CA ALA A 41 16.57 4.91 16.56
C ALA A 41 15.68 5.43 15.41
N TYR A 42 14.43 4.96 15.34
CA TYR A 42 13.41 5.40 14.39
C TYR A 42 12.04 5.43 15.05
N HIS A 43 11.09 6.13 14.44
CA HIS A 43 9.73 6.22 14.96
C HIS A 43 9.05 4.83 15.00
N PRO A 44 8.29 4.46 16.06
CA PRO A 44 7.66 3.13 16.18
C PRO A 44 6.77 2.70 15.02
N LYS A 45 6.29 3.66 14.21
CA LYS A 45 5.42 3.43 13.04
C LYS A 45 6.21 3.11 11.75
N THR A 46 7.50 3.41 11.69
CA THR A 46 8.36 3.18 10.51
C THR A 46 8.27 1.76 9.97
N PRO A 47 8.37 0.68 10.80
CA PRO A 47 8.27 -0.68 10.27
C PRO A 47 6.90 -1.00 9.64
N HIS A 48 5.82 -0.39 10.13
CA HIS A 48 4.49 -0.59 9.57
C HIS A 48 4.36 0.08 8.20
N ALA A 49 4.81 1.33 8.06
CA ALA A 49 4.80 2.05 6.79
C ALA A 49 5.66 1.35 5.73
N VAL A 50 6.88 0.89 6.10
CA VAL A 50 7.74 0.10 5.21
C VAL A 50 7.06 -1.20 4.79
N LYS A 51 6.44 -1.92 5.74
CA LYS A 51 5.72 -3.17 5.45
C LYS A 51 4.62 -2.92 4.42
N VAL A 52 3.77 -1.92 4.64
CA VAL A 52 2.65 -1.60 3.73
C VAL A 52 3.15 -1.18 2.34
N ALA A 53 4.23 -0.39 2.27
CA ALA A 53 4.82 0.01 0.98
C ALA A 53 5.29 -1.20 0.17
N LEU A 54 6.01 -2.13 0.80
CA LEU A 54 6.49 -3.35 0.14
C LEU A 54 5.33 -4.29 -0.22
N GLU A 55 4.35 -4.47 0.68
CA GLU A 55 3.18 -5.31 0.42
C GLU A 55 2.34 -4.79 -0.74
N SER A 56 2.18 -3.46 -0.84
CA SER A 56 1.47 -2.82 -1.95
C SER A 56 2.10 -3.08 -3.32
N HIS A 57 3.36 -3.53 -3.35
CA HIS A 57 4.10 -3.84 -4.58
C HIS A 57 4.37 -5.34 -4.74
N GLY A 58 3.60 -6.17 -4.03
CA GLY A 58 3.57 -7.61 -4.26
C GLY A 58 4.48 -8.42 -3.35
N VAL A 59 5.13 -7.81 -2.36
CA VAL A 59 5.83 -8.57 -1.32
C VAL A 59 4.81 -9.19 -0.35
N ILE A 60 5.03 -10.43 0.05
CA ILE A 60 4.33 -11.09 1.16
C ILE A 60 5.36 -11.38 2.25
N PHE A 61 5.11 -10.89 3.46
CA PHE A 61 5.91 -11.23 4.63
C PHE A 61 5.45 -12.57 5.21
N ILE A 62 6.40 -13.46 5.44
CA ILE A 62 6.18 -14.78 6.03
C ILE A 62 6.63 -14.70 7.50
N PRO A 63 5.72 -14.87 8.48
CA PRO A 63 6.10 -14.95 9.88
C PRO A 63 6.86 -16.26 10.14
N GLU A 64 7.52 -16.35 11.30
CA GLU A 64 8.17 -17.58 11.72
C GLU A 64 7.16 -18.73 11.79
N ASN A 65 7.44 -19.80 11.07
CA ASN A 65 6.55 -20.94 10.89
C ASN A 65 7.32 -22.28 10.93
N GLY A 66 8.42 -22.33 11.68
CA GLY A 66 9.34 -23.47 11.75
C GLY A 66 10.51 -23.41 10.76
N GLY A 67 10.39 -22.61 9.68
CA GLY A 67 11.48 -22.33 8.73
C GLY A 67 12.17 -20.97 8.93
N GLY A 68 11.83 -20.25 10.01
CA GLY A 68 12.24 -18.87 10.22
C GLY A 68 11.37 -17.84 9.50
N VAL A 69 11.70 -16.56 9.65
CA VAL A 69 11.00 -15.45 8.97
C VAL A 69 11.46 -15.33 7.51
N GLY A 70 10.58 -14.86 6.64
CA GLY A 70 10.92 -14.70 5.22
C GLY A 70 10.05 -13.70 4.47
N VAL A 71 10.30 -13.60 3.17
CA VAL A 71 9.50 -12.83 2.20
C VAL A 71 9.37 -13.60 0.89
N ARG A 72 8.29 -13.37 0.15
CA ARG A 72 8.08 -13.91 -1.20
C ARG A 72 7.26 -12.95 -2.05
N LEU A 73 7.22 -13.15 -3.36
CA LEU A 73 6.32 -12.42 -4.25
C LEU A 73 4.91 -13.03 -4.27
N ARG A 74 3.91 -12.15 -4.45
CA ARG A 74 2.55 -12.52 -4.84
C ARG A 74 2.58 -13.20 -6.22
N LYS A 75 1.72 -14.20 -6.39
CA LYS A 75 1.61 -14.94 -7.65
C LYS A 75 0.97 -14.11 -8.77
N ALA A 76 0.08 -13.19 -8.41
CA ALA A 76 -0.60 -12.30 -9.35
C ALA A 76 -0.70 -10.90 -8.72
N MET A 77 -0.51 -9.87 -9.54
CA MET A 77 -0.73 -8.47 -9.17
C MET A 77 -1.92 -7.92 -9.94
N PRO A 78 -2.87 -7.24 -9.29
CA PRO A 78 -3.96 -6.59 -9.97
C PRO A 78 -3.46 -5.40 -10.81
N ARG A 79 -4.09 -5.16 -11.96
CA ARG A 79 -3.74 -4.07 -12.88
C ARG A 79 -4.95 -3.21 -13.19
N LEU A 80 -4.90 -1.93 -12.83
CA LEU A 80 -5.96 -0.97 -13.13
C LEU A 80 -6.05 -0.69 -14.64
N PHE A 81 -7.27 -0.65 -15.16
CA PHE A 81 -7.56 -0.21 -16.53
C PHE A 81 -8.22 1.16 -16.56
N ARG A 82 -9.15 1.40 -15.64
CA ARG A 82 -9.97 2.59 -15.60
C ARG A 82 -10.43 2.85 -14.18
N ARG A 83 -10.60 4.12 -13.84
CA ARG A 83 -11.37 4.56 -12.68
C ARG A 83 -12.20 5.77 -13.07
N ASP A 84 -13.41 5.87 -12.55
CA ASP A 84 -14.32 6.98 -12.80
C ASP A 84 -15.10 7.30 -11.52
N PRO A 85 -15.25 8.59 -11.16
CA PRO A 85 -16.27 9.04 -10.23
C PRO A 85 -17.64 8.50 -10.67
N VAL A 86 -18.46 8.08 -9.71
CA VAL A 86 -19.84 7.69 -9.99
C VAL A 86 -20.73 8.91 -9.79
N ASP A 87 -21.32 9.42 -10.87
CA ASP A 87 -22.19 10.60 -10.82
C ASP A 87 -23.31 10.46 -9.80
N GLY A 88 -23.50 11.52 -8.99
CA GLY A 88 -24.53 11.55 -7.95
C GLY A 88 -24.26 10.61 -6.76
N ARG A 89 -23.08 9.97 -6.69
CA ARG A 89 -22.66 9.14 -5.56
C ARG A 89 -21.26 9.54 -5.10
N GLU A 90 -20.99 9.39 -3.81
CA GLU A 90 -19.64 9.64 -3.27
C GLU A 90 -18.70 8.45 -3.46
N TRP A 91 -18.73 7.80 -4.62
CA TRP A 91 -17.97 6.58 -4.90
C TRP A 91 -17.10 6.76 -6.14
N MET A 92 -15.95 6.07 -6.14
CA MET A 92 -15.12 5.86 -7.32
C MET A 92 -15.30 4.42 -7.78
N ALA A 93 -15.75 4.21 -9.02
CA ALA A 93 -15.72 2.91 -9.66
C ALA A 93 -14.33 2.69 -10.27
N PHE A 94 -13.85 1.45 -10.27
CA PHE A 94 -12.59 1.10 -10.91
C PHE A 94 -12.65 -0.30 -11.54
N ALA A 95 -12.07 -0.44 -12.73
CA ALA A 95 -11.98 -1.70 -13.45
C ALA A 95 -10.52 -2.17 -13.45
N PHE A 96 -10.29 -3.44 -13.14
CA PHE A 96 -8.95 -4.01 -13.04
C PHE A 96 -8.89 -5.46 -13.55
N ASP A 97 -7.72 -5.88 -14.04
CA ASP A 97 -7.41 -7.29 -14.29
C ASP A 97 -6.84 -7.91 -13.02
N TYR A 98 -7.28 -9.11 -12.72
CA TYR A 98 -6.66 -9.96 -11.73
C TYR A 98 -6.80 -11.42 -12.14
N LYS A 99 -5.70 -12.18 -12.11
CA LYS A 99 -5.65 -13.59 -12.55
C LYS A 99 -6.23 -13.83 -13.95
N GLY A 100 -6.05 -12.86 -14.86
CA GLY A 100 -6.52 -12.92 -16.25
C GLY A 100 -8.02 -12.70 -16.42
N GLN A 101 -8.71 -12.21 -15.38
CA GLN A 101 -10.13 -11.88 -15.40
C GLN A 101 -10.33 -10.39 -15.09
N ARG A 102 -11.35 -9.80 -15.72
CA ARG A 102 -11.74 -8.42 -15.47
C ARG A 102 -12.72 -8.34 -14.31
N HIS A 103 -12.43 -7.45 -13.38
CA HIS A 103 -13.25 -7.18 -12.22
C HIS A 103 -13.60 -5.70 -12.14
N THR A 104 -14.73 -5.43 -11.49
CA THR A 104 -15.18 -4.08 -11.15
C THR A 104 -15.17 -3.93 -9.64
N GLY A 105 -14.56 -2.86 -9.17
CA GLY A 105 -14.57 -2.46 -7.78
C GLY A 105 -15.17 -1.08 -7.57
N PHE A 106 -15.59 -0.81 -6.34
CA PHE A 106 -16.01 0.51 -5.89
C PHE A 106 -15.26 0.87 -4.61
N VAL A 107 -14.91 2.13 -4.45
CA VAL A 107 -14.38 2.67 -3.19
C VAL A 107 -15.10 3.95 -2.83
N THR A 108 -15.51 4.10 -1.57
CA THR A 108 -16.22 5.30 -1.12
C THR A 108 -15.24 6.46 -0.88
N TYR A 109 -15.66 7.70 -1.12
CA TYR A 109 -14.85 8.88 -0.85
C TYR A 109 -14.51 8.98 0.64
N ARG A 110 -15.42 8.60 1.53
CA ARG A 110 -15.14 8.52 2.97
C ARG A 110 -13.98 7.57 3.29
N SER A 111 -13.86 6.46 2.56
CA SER A 111 -12.73 5.54 2.69
C SER A 111 -11.42 6.14 2.15
N LEU A 112 -11.51 6.99 1.11
CA LEU A 112 -10.37 7.69 0.53
C LEU A 112 -9.88 8.84 1.44
N VAL A 113 -10.76 9.66 2.01
CA VAL A 113 -10.36 10.81 2.83
C VAL A 113 -9.49 10.40 4.02
N ARG A 114 -9.65 9.18 4.54
CA ARG A 114 -8.84 8.66 5.66
C ARG A 114 -7.36 8.49 5.38
N VAL A 115 -7.01 8.23 4.13
CA VAL A 115 -5.61 8.11 3.72
C VAL A 115 -5.04 9.49 3.34
N ALA A 116 -5.87 10.51 3.16
CA ALA A 116 -5.53 11.79 2.52
C ALA A 116 -5.14 12.91 3.50
N LEU A 117 -4.31 13.84 3.00
CA LEU A 117 -4.15 15.18 3.57
C LEU A 117 -5.34 16.05 3.09
N ASP A 118 -5.77 17.05 3.86
CA ASP A 118 -7.01 17.83 3.69
C ASP A 118 -7.20 18.57 2.33
N SER A 119 -6.32 18.39 1.35
CA SER A 119 -6.27 19.15 0.08
C SER A 119 -6.39 18.33 -1.21
N LEU A 120 -6.46 16.99 -1.15
CA LEU A 120 -6.51 16.16 -2.36
C LEU A 120 -7.94 15.80 -2.79
N SER A 121 -8.21 15.81 -4.09
CA SER A 121 -9.45 15.29 -4.65
C SER A 121 -9.54 13.75 -4.50
N PRO A 122 -10.74 13.16 -4.47
CA PRO A 122 -10.89 11.69 -4.41
C PRO A 122 -10.13 10.94 -5.51
N THR A 123 -10.04 11.54 -6.69
CA THR A 123 -9.26 11.07 -7.83
C THR A 123 -7.77 10.96 -7.50
N GLU A 124 -7.16 12.02 -6.96
CA GLU A 124 -5.73 12.05 -6.62
C GLU A 124 -5.42 11.11 -5.46
N ILE A 125 -6.34 11.01 -4.49
CA ILE A 125 -6.23 10.06 -3.38
C ILE A 125 -6.22 8.63 -3.90
N PHE A 126 -7.15 8.30 -4.81
CA PHE A 126 -7.17 6.99 -5.45
C PHE A 126 -5.86 6.72 -6.17
N ASP A 127 -5.38 7.65 -7.00
CA ASP A 127 -4.16 7.44 -7.79
C ASP A 127 -2.93 7.20 -6.91
N ARG A 128 -2.84 7.94 -5.81
CA ARG A 128 -1.80 7.79 -4.81
C ARG A 128 -1.83 6.41 -4.15
N ASP A 129 -3.02 5.93 -3.76
CA ASP A 129 -3.18 4.66 -3.02
C ASP A 129 -3.57 3.47 -3.92
N LYS A 130 -3.54 3.63 -5.24
CA LYS A 130 -4.09 2.67 -6.22
C LYS A 130 -3.59 1.25 -6.00
N ALA A 131 -2.30 1.08 -5.73
CA ALA A 131 -1.69 -0.24 -5.56
C ALA A 131 -2.31 -0.98 -4.37
N ARG A 132 -2.58 -0.25 -3.30
CA ARG A 132 -3.15 -0.76 -2.06
C ARG A 132 -4.65 -1.04 -2.21
N ILE A 133 -5.38 -0.12 -2.85
CA ILE A 133 -6.81 -0.29 -3.17
C ILE A 133 -7.02 -1.55 -4.03
N LEU A 134 -6.21 -1.72 -5.07
CA LEU A 134 -6.29 -2.86 -5.96
C LEU A 134 -5.95 -4.18 -5.24
N LEU A 135 -4.96 -4.18 -4.34
CA LEU A 135 -4.64 -5.39 -3.58
C LEU A 135 -5.75 -5.82 -2.64
N ILE A 136 -6.35 -4.86 -1.93
CA ILE A 136 -7.53 -5.13 -1.10
C ILE A 136 -8.63 -5.72 -1.96
N ALA A 137 -8.93 -5.08 -3.10
CA ALA A 137 -9.93 -5.58 -4.04
C ALA A 137 -9.61 -7.02 -4.50
N SER A 138 -8.36 -7.33 -4.84
CA SER A 138 -7.96 -8.68 -5.25
C SER A 138 -8.00 -9.71 -4.11
N ASP A 139 -7.66 -9.31 -2.88
CA ASP A 139 -7.72 -10.17 -1.71
C ASP A 139 -9.19 -10.49 -1.36
N LYS A 140 -10.11 -9.53 -1.57
CA LYS A 140 -11.57 -9.76 -1.44
C LYS A 140 -12.10 -10.69 -2.53
N ILE A 141 -11.63 -10.59 -3.77
CA ILE A 141 -11.93 -11.58 -4.82
C ILE A 141 -11.48 -12.98 -4.39
N ASP A 142 -10.25 -13.11 -3.89
CA ASP A 142 -9.72 -14.41 -3.45
C ASP A 142 -10.45 -15.00 -2.23
N ALA A 143 -11.08 -14.14 -1.43
CA ALA A 143 -11.89 -14.51 -0.28
C ALA A 143 -13.39 -14.67 -0.59
N ASP A 144 -13.80 -14.59 -1.87
CA ASP A 144 -15.20 -14.63 -2.32
C ASP A 144 -16.09 -13.55 -1.66
N GLN A 145 -15.48 -12.40 -1.31
CA GLN A 145 -16.14 -11.25 -0.70
C GLN A 145 -16.61 -10.26 -1.79
N VAL A 146 -17.55 -10.72 -2.61
CA VAL A 146 -18.15 -9.96 -3.71
C VAL A 146 -19.65 -9.81 -3.53
N ASP A 147 -20.26 -8.85 -4.22
CA ASP A 147 -21.71 -8.75 -4.32
C ASP A 147 -22.30 -9.77 -5.31
N GLU A 148 -23.63 -9.79 -5.44
CA GLU A 148 -24.36 -10.69 -6.35
C GLU A 148 -23.99 -10.56 -7.83
N HIS A 149 -23.30 -9.47 -8.21
CA HIS A 149 -22.82 -9.20 -9.57
C HIS A 149 -21.31 -9.47 -9.71
N GLY A 150 -20.66 -10.04 -8.70
CA GLY A 150 -19.22 -10.32 -8.70
C GLY A 150 -18.33 -9.08 -8.53
N ARG A 151 -18.89 -7.98 -8.00
CA ARG A 151 -18.17 -6.70 -7.82
C ARG A 151 -17.66 -6.60 -6.39
N VAL A 152 -16.53 -5.93 -6.21
CA VAL A 152 -15.91 -5.71 -4.89
C VAL A 152 -16.18 -4.31 -4.38
N LEU A 153 -16.58 -4.21 -3.11
CA LEU A 153 -16.62 -2.93 -2.40
C LEU A 153 -15.38 -2.82 -1.52
N VAL A 154 -14.59 -1.77 -1.68
CA VAL A 154 -13.51 -1.38 -0.78
C VAL A 154 -14.06 -0.28 0.12
N ASP A 155 -14.27 -0.61 1.39
CA ASP A 155 -14.91 0.29 2.35
C ASP A 155 -13.94 0.84 3.40
N TRP A 156 -14.51 1.52 4.40
CA TRP A 156 -13.78 2.21 5.45
C TRP A 156 -12.98 1.26 6.36
N GLY A 157 -13.44 0.02 6.55
CA GLY A 157 -12.75 -1.00 7.33
C GLY A 157 -11.53 -1.56 6.59
N ASP A 158 -11.56 -1.56 5.26
CA ASP A 158 -10.49 -2.13 4.45
C ASP A 158 -9.27 -1.18 4.33
N LEU A 159 -9.51 0.12 4.17
CA LEU A 159 -8.47 1.14 3.97
C LEU A 159 -8.05 1.80 5.28
N SER A 160 -7.21 1.10 6.05
CA SER A 160 -6.58 1.69 7.24
C SER A 160 -5.58 2.79 6.86
N PRO A 161 -5.56 3.96 7.51
CA PRO A 161 -4.53 4.97 7.29
C PRO A 161 -3.14 4.38 7.56
N VAL A 162 -2.17 4.73 6.72
CA VAL A 162 -0.77 4.49 7.06
C VAL A 162 -0.29 5.74 7.76
N GLU A 163 -0.10 5.65 9.07
CA GLU A 163 0.42 6.76 9.84
C GLU A 163 1.93 6.88 9.61
N PHE A 164 2.37 8.05 9.20
CA PHE A 164 3.78 8.39 9.04
C PHE A 164 4.23 9.33 10.17
N ASP A 165 5.53 9.47 10.35
CA ASP A 165 6.08 10.51 11.20
C ASP A 165 6.00 11.86 10.46
N SER A 166 5.19 12.78 10.99
CA SER A 166 4.99 14.11 10.41
C SER A 166 6.26 14.96 10.43
N ASP A 167 7.16 14.73 11.37
CA ASP A 167 8.43 15.47 11.46
C ASP A 167 9.41 14.99 10.39
N GLU A 168 9.41 13.69 10.08
CA GLU A 168 10.18 13.13 8.96
C GLU A 168 9.62 13.54 7.58
N GLU A 169 8.31 13.69 7.45
CA GLU A 169 7.68 14.21 6.22
C GLU A 169 8.03 15.69 5.99
N ARG A 170 8.02 16.51 7.06
CA ARG A 170 8.47 17.91 7.00
C ARG A 170 9.94 18.03 6.62
N ALA A 171 10.82 17.22 7.22
CA ALA A 171 12.25 17.22 6.92
C ALA A 171 12.53 16.87 5.44
N ARG A 172 11.78 15.92 4.86
CA ARG A 172 11.90 15.58 3.43
C ARG A 172 11.48 16.71 2.50
N ASN A 173 10.47 17.50 2.86
CA ASN A 173 10.03 18.63 2.04
C ASN A 173 11.04 19.80 2.03
N THR A 174 11.94 19.87 3.00
CA THR A 174 13.01 20.88 3.07
C THR A 174 14.35 20.47 2.47
N GLU A 175 14.59 19.17 2.24
CA GLU A 175 15.84 18.66 1.62
C GLU A 175 15.77 18.57 0.08
N GLY A 176 14.61 18.88 -0.51
CA GLY A 176 14.36 18.80 -1.96
C GLY A 176 14.40 20.13 -2.71
N ASP A 177 14.83 21.22 -2.07
CA ASP A 177 14.92 22.58 -2.62
C ASP A 177 16.39 23.03 -2.79
#